data_AF-A0A246WPQ5-F1
#
_entry.id   AF-A0A246WPQ5-F1
#
_cell.length_a   1.000
_cell.length_b   1.000
_cell.length_c   1.000
_cell.angle_alpha   90.00
_cell.angle_beta   90.00
_cell.angle_gamma   90.00
#
_symmetry.space_group_name_H-M   'P 1'
#
loop_
_entity.id
_entity.type
_entity.pdbx_description
1 polymer ?
#
loop_
_entity_poly.entity_id
_entity_poly.type
_entity_poly.pdbx_seq_one_letter_code
_entity_poly.pdbx_strand_id
1 'polypeptide(L)'
;MSEARSLLTRMRRPLAAVALGGMLAVSLQGCFAVFAGGALATTFAATDRRTLGAQTEDKSIVVKGENRIPGVVAAGSHVNVTAFNRRVLLSGEVPDEASKAAAEREVKGIENVDTVYNELEIAPSSSFSSRSSDALTTSKVLASLVDDKTLYSSAFKVTTERGIVYMMGRVTQREGQLGAKIASGVSGVQKVVTLYEYISEEELKDYQRKPASENKSTS
;
A
#
# COMPACT_ATOMS: atom_id res chain seq x y z
N MET A 1 -48.60 8.71 34.43
CA MET A 1 -48.06 8.76 33.04
C MET A 1 -46.91 9.77 32.83
N SER A 2 -46.62 10.69 33.76
CA SER A 2 -45.55 11.71 33.59
C SER A 2 -44.13 11.16 33.85
N GLU A 3 -43.94 10.28 34.84
CA GLU A 3 -42.61 9.79 35.22
C GLU A 3 -41.96 8.86 34.18
N ALA A 4 -42.74 7.99 33.52
CA ALA A 4 -42.23 7.11 32.47
C ALA A 4 -41.63 7.91 31.30
N ARG A 5 -42.18 9.10 31.00
CA ARG A 5 -41.68 9.97 29.93
C ARG A 5 -40.36 10.65 30.28
N SER A 6 -40.09 10.95 31.56
CA SER A 6 -38.85 11.64 31.99
C SER A 6 -37.64 10.70 32.06
N LEU A 7 -37.86 9.44 32.42
CA LEU A 7 -36.84 8.39 32.42
C LEU A 7 -36.39 8.05 30.99
N LEU A 8 -37.35 7.98 30.05
CA LEU A 8 -37.06 7.75 28.63
C LEU A 8 -36.20 8.86 28.02
N THR A 9 -36.41 10.13 28.37
CA THR A 9 -35.56 11.24 27.88
C THR A 9 -34.18 11.27 28.54
N ARG A 10 -34.05 10.88 29.81
CA ARG A 10 -32.75 10.78 30.50
C ARG A 10 -31.87 9.65 29.95
N MET A 11 -32.46 8.51 29.58
CA MET A 11 -31.73 7.37 29.04
C MET A 11 -31.39 7.50 27.55
N ARG A 12 -32.11 8.33 26.78
CA ARG A 12 -31.86 8.54 25.33
C ARG A 12 -30.49 9.13 25.02
N ARG A 13 -29.94 9.99 25.88
CA ARG A 13 -28.63 10.64 25.69
C ARG A 13 -27.44 9.67 25.82
N PRO A 14 -27.32 8.87 26.90
CA PRO A 14 -26.25 7.88 27.01
C PRO A 14 -26.42 6.75 25.98
N LEU A 15 -27.65 6.33 25.66
CA LEU A 15 -27.90 5.33 24.62
C LEU A 15 -27.50 5.84 23.23
N ALA A 16 -27.77 7.10 22.90
CA ALA A 16 -27.31 7.70 21.65
C ALA A 16 -25.78 7.82 21.59
N ALA A 17 -25.12 8.17 22.69
CA ALA A 17 -23.65 8.25 22.75
C ALA A 17 -23.00 6.86 22.61
N VAL A 18 -23.56 5.83 23.23
CA VAL A 18 -23.11 4.43 23.08
C VAL A 18 -23.34 3.93 21.66
N ALA A 19 -24.48 4.26 21.05
CA ALA A 19 -24.76 3.90 19.65
C ALA A 19 -23.79 4.60 18.69
N LEU A 20 -23.52 5.90 18.88
CA LEU A 20 -22.57 6.66 18.05
C LEU A 20 -21.13 6.14 18.22
N GLY A 21 -20.73 5.86 19.47
CA GLY A 21 -19.42 5.27 19.79
C GLY A 21 -19.27 3.85 19.25
N GLY A 22 -20.33 3.05 19.30
CA GLY A 22 -20.39 1.71 18.69
C GLY A 22 -20.27 1.76 17.17
N MET A 23 -20.97 2.68 16.50
CA MET A 23 -20.84 2.88 15.05
C MET A 23 -19.43 3.34 14.65
N LEU A 24 -18.80 4.22 15.44
CA LEU A 24 -17.41 4.62 15.21
C LEU A 24 -16.42 3.46 15.43
N ALA A 25 -16.65 2.62 16.44
CA ALA A 25 -15.81 1.46 16.71
C ALA A 25 -15.94 0.39 15.61
N VAL A 26 -17.14 0.22 15.04
CA VAL A 26 -17.38 -0.66 13.90
C VAL A 26 -16.79 -0.09 12.61
N SER A 27 -16.80 1.23 12.41
CA SER A 27 -16.16 1.86 11.24
C SER A 27 -14.63 1.91 11.32
N LEU A 28 -14.05 1.88 12.52
CA LEU A 28 -12.59 1.74 12.73
C LEU A 28 -12.07 0.32 12.43
N GLN A 29 -12.94 -0.69 12.42
CA GLN A 29 -12.65 -2.02 11.88
C GLN A 29 -12.67 -1.96 10.33
N GLY A 30 -11.89 -1.04 9.75
CA GLY A 30 -11.77 -0.87 8.30
C GLY A 30 -11.40 -2.18 7.61
N CYS A 31 -12.05 -2.44 6.47
CA CYS A 31 -11.81 -3.51 5.49
C CYS A 31 -11.82 -4.98 5.98
N PHE A 32 -11.66 -5.28 7.28
CA PHE A 32 -11.57 -6.65 7.76
C PHE A 32 -12.87 -7.44 7.53
N ALA A 33 -14.04 -6.82 7.68
CA ALA A 33 -15.32 -7.50 7.40
C ALA A 33 -15.53 -7.81 5.91
N VAL A 34 -15.01 -6.95 5.02
CA VAL A 34 -15.09 -7.15 3.55
C VAL A 34 -14.13 -8.26 3.11
N PHE A 35 -12.96 -8.39 3.74
CA PHE A 35 -12.03 -9.49 3.49
C PHE A 35 -12.42 -10.79 4.24
N ALA A 36 -13.03 -10.71 5.42
CA ALA A 36 -13.44 -11.88 6.21
C ALA A 36 -14.67 -12.60 5.62
N GLY A 37 -15.44 -11.94 4.74
CA GLY A 37 -16.39 -12.60 3.86
C GLY A 37 -15.65 -13.42 2.82
N GLY A 38 -15.36 -14.69 3.13
CA GLY A 38 -14.36 -15.53 2.46
C GLY A 38 -14.39 -15.65 0.93
N ALA A 39 -15.44 -15.20 0.24
CA ALA A 39 -15.48 -15.14 -1.22
C ALA A 39 -14.56 -14.05 -1.83
N LEU A 40 -14.34 -12.92 -1.14
CA LEU A 40 -13.48 -11.85 -1.65
C LEU A 40 -12.00 -12.08 -1.30
N ALA A 41 -11.69 -12.65 -0.13
CA ALA A 41 -10.29 -12.95 0.22
C ALA A 41 -9.64 -13.99 -0.72
N THR A 42 -10.41 -14.99 -1.18
CA THR A 42 -9.87 -16.01 -2.10
C THR A 42 -9.57 -15.47 -3.49
N THR A 43 -10.37 -14.52 -4.00
CA THR A 43 -10.15 -13.93 -5.33
C THR A 43 -8.95 -12.98 -5.35
N PHE A 44 -8.72 -12.23 -4.26
CA PHE A 44 -7.51 -11.41 -4.13
C PHE A 44 -6.24 -12.24 -4.07
N ALA A 45 -6.24 -13.34 -3.28
CA ALA A 45 -5.11 -14.26 -3.22
C ALA A 45 -4.86 -15.01 -4.55
N ALA A 46 -5.91 -15.27 -5.33
CA ALA A 46 -5.80 -15.94 -6.63
C ALA A 46 -5.35 -15.02 -7.77
N THR A 47 -5.50 -13.70 -7.62
CA THR A 47 -5.12 -12.72 -8.65
C THR A 47 -3.77 -12.06 -8.40
N ASP A 48 -3.26 -12.14 -7.16
CA ASP A 48 -1.88 -11.74 -6.87
C ASP A 48 -0.90 -12.72 -7.53
N ARG A 49 0.03 -12.17 -8.32
CA ARG A 49 1.03 -12.93 -9.06
C ARG A 49 2.24 -13.31 -8.19
N ARG A 50 2.24 -12.89 -6.92
CA ARG A 50 3.24 -13.23 -5.91
C ARG A 50 2.77 -14.40 -5.07
N THR A 51 3.71 -15.27 -4.75
CA THR A 51 3.47 -16.35 -3.79
C THR A 51 3.26 -15.79 -2.39
N LEU A 52 2.57 -16.53 -1.52
CA LEU A 52 2.45 -16.16 -0.10
C LEU A 52 3.82 -16.01 0.58
N GLY A 53 4.82 -16.78 0.15
CA GLY A 53 6.21 -16.65 0.61
C GLY A 53 6.81 -15.30 0.22
N ALA A 54 6.65 -14.88 -1.04
CA ALA A 54 7.13 -13.58 -1.51
C ALA A 54 6.43 -12.41 -0.81
N GLN A 55 5.12 -12.50 -0.55
CA GLN A 55 4.40 -11.47 0.22
C GLN A 55 4.88 -11.39 1.68
N THR A 56 5.16 -12.54 2.29
CA THR A 56 5.71 -12.62 3.65
C THR A 56 7.11 -12.01 3.71
N GLU A 57 7.94 -12.32 2.70
CA GLU A 57 9.28 -11.77 2.54
C GLU A 57 9.25 -10.25 2.33
N ASP A 58 8.40 -9.74 1.44
CA ASP A 58 8.18 -8.30 1.23
C ASP A 58 7.83 -7.61 2.56
N LYS A 59 6.94 -8.21 3.36
CA LYS A 59 6.57 -7.64 4.66
C LYS A 59 7.74 -7.66 5.65
N SER A 60 8.55 -8.72 5.65
CA SER A 60 9.76 -8.80 6.46
C SER A 60 10.77 -7.72 6.09
N ILE A 61 10.97 -7.48 4.78
CA ILE A 61 11.82 -6.41 4.26
C ILE A 61 11.33 -5.04 4.73
N VAL A 62 10.03 -4.75 4.60
CA VAL A 62 9.43 -3.48 5.07
C VAL A 62 9.67 -3.31 6.57
N VAL A 63 9.36 -4.31 7.38
CA VAL A 63 9.53 -4.22 8.85
C VAL A 63 11.00 -4.04 9.23
N LYS A 64 11.93 -4.73 8.57
CA LYS A 64 13.37 -4.54 8.81
C LYS A 64 13.80 -3.13 8.40
N GLY A 65 13.33 -2.62 7.25
CA GLY A 65 13.64 -1.27 6.77
C GLY A 65 13.13 -0.18 7.70
N GLU A 66 11.85 -0.24 8.08
CA GLU A 66 11.22 0.72 9.00
C GLU A 66 11.92 0.77 10.36
N ASN A 67 12.45 -0.37 10.83
CA ASN A 67 13.16 -0.43 12.11
C ASN A 67 14.61 0.06 12.03
N ARG A 68 15.30 -0.12 10.90
CA ARG A 68 16.74 0.18 10.77
C ARG A 68 17.01 1.59 10.27
N ILE A 69 16.20 2.11 9.34
CA ILE A 69 16.39 3.43 8.73
C ILE A 69 16.49 4.56 9.77
N PRO A 70 15.64 4.63 10.82
CA PRO A 70 15.73 5.70 11.81
C PRO A 70 17.08 5.78 12.54
N GLY A 71 17.84 4.68 12.59
CA GLY A 71 19.17 4.63 13.22
C GLY A 71 20.30 5.18 12.35
N VAL A 72 20.07 5.40 11.05
CA VAL A 72 21.10 5.81 10.08
C VAL A 72 20.82 7.13 9.36
N VAL A 73 19.59 7.66 9.47
CA VAL A 73 19.19 8.95 8.89
C VAL A 73 19.15 10.04 9.95
N ALA A 74 19.30 11.30 9.52
CA ALA A 74 19.18 12.44 10.41
C ALA A 74 17.78 12.54 11.07
N ALA A 75 17.74 13.06 12.29
CA ALA A 75 16.49 13.29 13.02
C ALA A 75 15.55 14.22 12.23
N GLY A 76 14.25 13.90 12.23
CA GLY A 76 13.25 14.64 11.47
C GLY A 76 13.15 14.26 9.98
N SER A 77 13.90 13.25 9.53
CA SER A 77 13.68 12.61 8.23
C SER A 77 12.33 11.87 8.22
N HIS A 78 11.67 11.88 7.06
CA HIS A 78 10.47 11.09 6.81
C HIS A 78 10.77 10.10 5.70
N VAL A 79 10.90 8.82 6.04
CA VAL A 79 11.23 7.78 5.07
C VAL A 79 10.15 6.71 5.11
N ASN A 80 9.52 6.46 3.97
CA ASN A 80 8.57 5.41 3.75
C ASN A 80 9.25 4.26 3.00
N VAL A 81 9.07 3.04 3.50
CA VAL A 81 9.62 1.82 2.89
C VAL A 81 8.49 1.02 2.27
N THR A 82 8.52 0.87 0.94
CA THR A 82 7.58 0.02 0.22
C THR A 82 8.34 -1.14 -0.42
N ALA A 83 7.90 -2.38 -0.21
CA ALA A 83 8.47 -3.54 -0.90
C ALA A 83 7.43 -4.23 -1.79
N PHE A 84 7.88 -4.71 -2.94
CA PHE A 84 7.11 -5.56 -3.83
C PHE A 84 8.04 -6.50 -4.60
N ASN A 85 7.84 -7.81 -4.42
CA ASN A 85 8.66 -8.86 -5.01
C ASN A 85 10.17 -8.62 -4.81
N ARG A 86 10.60 -8.43 -3.56
CA ARG A 86 12.00 -8.19 -3.15
C ARG A 86 12.64 -6.88 -3.66
N ARG A 87 11.89 -6.08 -4.42
CA ARG A 87 12.30 -4.73 -4.82
C ARG A 87 11.75 -3.72 -3.81
N VAL A 88 12.58 -2.77 -3.41
CA VAL A 88 12.23 -1.76 -2.40
C VAL A 88 12.20 -0.39 -3.02
N LEU A 89 11.18 0.38 -2.71
CA LEU A 89 11.09 1.81 -2.94
C LEU A 89 11.29 2.52 -1.60
N LEU A 90 12.23 3.46 -1.58
CA LEU A 90 12.36 4.46 -0.53
C LEU A 90 11.81 5.79 -1.05
N SER A 91 10.79 6.30 -0.39
CA SER A 91 10.17 7.59 -0.70
C SER A 91 10.04 8.46 0.55
N GLY A 92 9.85 9.76 0.37
CA GLY A 92 9.76 10.74 1.45
C GLY A 92 10.88 11.77 1.37
N GLU A 93 11.27 12.31 2.52
CA GLU A 93 12.19 13.44 2.61
C GLU A 93 13.30 13.23 3.64
N VAL A 94 14.51 13.64 3.25
CA VAL A 94 15.69 13.68 4.12
C VAL A 94 16.34 15.07 4.04
N PRO A 95 17.08 15.50 5.08
CA PRO A 95 17.67 16.84 5.08
C PRO A 95 18.93 16.97 4.21
N ASP A 96 19.59 15.86 3.85
CA ASP A 96 20.85 15.87 3.12
C ASP A 96 21.10 14.56 2.33
N GLU A 97 22.07 14.63 1.41
CA GLU A 97 22.49 13.51 0.55
C GLU A 97 23.12 12.37 1.38
N ALA A 98 23.74 12.68 2.51
CA ALA A 98 24.36 11.67 3.37
C ALA A 98 23.30 10.74 3.98
N SER A 99 22.18 11.31 4.45
CA SER A 99 21.01 10.59 4.95
C SER A 99 20.34 9.78 3.84
N LYS A 100 20.22 10.36 2.64
CA LYS A 100 19.71 9.66 1.45
C LYS A 100 20.53 8.41 1.13
N ALA A 101 21.85 8.54 1.08
CA ALA A 101 22.76 7.44 0.78
C ALA A 101 22.89 6.43 1.94
N ALA A 102 22.71 6.87 3.19
CA ALA A 102 22.69 5.99 4.36
C ALA A 102 21.45 5.10 4.35
N ALA A 103 20.26 5.65 4.10
CA ALA A 103 19.02 4.90 4.00
C ALA A 103 19.09 3.81 2.91
N GLU A 104 19.62 4.14 1.73
CA GLU A 104 19.79 3.18 0.64
C GLU A 104 20.74 2.04 1.00
N ARG A 105 21.91 2.36 1.58
CA ARG A 105 22.87 1.33 2.00
C ARG A 105 22.30 0.40 3.06
N GLU A 106 21.59 0.96 4.03
CA GLU A 106 20.97 0.18 5.11
C GLU A 106 19.95 -0.81 4.56
N VAL A 107 19.07 -0.34 3.67
CA VAL A 107 18.03 -1.17 3.05
C VAL A 107 18.63 -2.21 2.11
N LYS A 108 19.67 -1.87 1.36
CA LYS A 108 20.40 -2.81 0.50
C LYS A 108 21.09 -3.92 1.30
N GLY A 109 21.43 -3.66 2.57
CA GLY A 109 21.98 -4.65 3.50
C GLY A 109 20.92 -5.58 4.12
N ILE A 110 19.63 -5.36 3.85
CA ILE A 110 18.56 -6.25 4.32
C ILE A 110 18.58 -7.52 3.47
N GLU A 111 18.58 -8.67 4.16
CA GLU A 111 18.46 -9.97 3.51
C GLU A 111 17.26 -10.01 2.57
N ASN A 112 17.48 -10.58 1.39
CA ASN A 112 16.47 -10.76 0.36
C ASN A 112 16.00 -9.51 -0.39
N VAL A 113 16.64 -8.37 -0.19
CA VAL A 113 16.48 -7.23 -1.08
C VAL A 113 17.26 -7.47 -2.39
N ASP A 114 16.56 -7.33 -3.51
CA ASP A 114 17.15 -7.46 -4.85
C ASP A 114 17.54 -6.09 -5.42
N THR A 115 16.57 -5.17 -5.50
CA THR A 115 16.75 -3.83 -6.05
C THR A 115 16.24 -2.79 -5.05
N VAL A 116 16.92 -1.65 -4.94
CA VAL A 116 16.47 -0.48 -4.18
C VAL A 116 16.29 0.70 -5.14
N TYR A 117 15.08 1.26 -5.18
CA TYR A 117 14.74 2.51 -5.85
C TYR A 117 14.73 3.62 -4.80
N ASN A 118 15.76 4.47 -4.82
CA ASN A 118 15.91 5.55 -3.85
C ASN A 118 15.36 6.87 -4.40
N GLU A 119 14.08 7.11 -4.13
CA GLU A 119 13.32 8.30 -4.54
C GLU A 119 13.11 9.26 -3.36
N LEU A 120 14.03 9.24 -2.39
CA LEU A 120 14.05 10.23 -1.31
C LEU A 120 14.39 11.62 -1.86
N GLU A 121 13.60 12.62 -1.51
CA GLU A 121 13.88 14.01 -1.84
C GLU A 121 14.70 14.67 -0.74
N ILE A 122 15.68 15.50 -1.13
CA ILE A 122 16.34 16.38 -0.17
C ILE A 122 15.45 17.60 0.04
N ALA A 123 14.60 17.52 1.05
CA ALA A 123 13.56 18.51 1.34
C ALA A 123 13.15 18.47 2.81
N PRO A 124 12.49 19.53 3.32
CA PRO A 124 11.80 19.46 4.60
C PRO A 124 10.69 18.41 4.58
N SER A 125 10.48 17.75 5.72
CA SER A 125 9.37 16.80 5.93
C SER A 125 8.02 17.36 5.47
N SER A 126 7.26 16.56 4.72
CA SER A 126 5.94 16.94 4.22
C SER A 126 4.94 17.22 5.36
N SER A 127 4.06 18.20 5.16
CA SER A 127 3.01 18.56 6.13
C SER A 127 1.95 17.46 6.25
N PHE A 128 1.22 17.45 7.37
CA PHE A 128 0.09 16.53 7.57
C PHE A 128 -0.99 16.68 6.47
N SER A 129 -1.23 17.91 6.01
CA SER A 129 -2.18 18.18 4.92
C SER A 129 -1.72 17.58 3.59
N SER A 130 -0.43 17.71 3.25
CA SER A 130 0.15 17.09 2.05
C SER A 130 -0.03 15.58 2.08
N ARG A 131 0.36 14.94 3.19
CA ARG A 131 0.24 13.48 3.36
C ARG A 131 -1.21 13.01 3.30
N SER A 132 -2.14 13.79 3.85
CA SER A 132 -3.58 13.50 3.74
C SER A 132 -4.06 13.57 2.29
N SER A 133 -3.61 14.58 1.52
CA SER A 133 -3.88 14.68 0.08
C SER A 133 -3.28 13.52 -0.71
N ASP A 134 -2.08 13.06 -0.36
CA ASP A 134 -1.41 11.92 -1.01
C ASP A 134 -2.14 10.60 -0.74
N ALA A 135 -2.64 10.39 0.48
CA ALA A 135 -3.45 9.21 0.80
C ALA A 135 -4.77 9.18 0.00
N LEU A 136 -5.41 10.33 -0.17
CA LEU A 136 -6.61 10.46 -1.01
C LEU A 136 -6.29 10.24 -2.49
N THR A 137 -5.15 10.76 -2.97
CA THR A 137 -4.69 10.56 -4.34
C THR A 137 -4.40 9.09 -4.61
N THR A 138 -3.70 8.42 -3.70
CA THR A 138 -3.45 6.97 -3.75
C THR A 138 -4.76 6.19 -3.84
N SER A 139 -5.73 6.52 -3.00
CA SER A 139 -7.04 5.86 -2.99
C SER A 139 -7.80 6.05 -4.29
N LYS A 140 -7.75 7.26 -4.87
CA LYS A 140 -8.34 7.55 -6.19
C LYS A 140 -7.66 6.76 -7.30
N VAL A 141 -6.33 6.70 -7.31
CA VAL A 141 -5.58 5.90 -8.29
C VAL A 141 -5.96 4.43 -8.20
N LEU A 142 -5.98 3.86 -7.00
CA LEU A 142 -6.39 2.47 -6.79
C LEU A 142 -7.83 2.23 -7.24
N ALA A 143 -8.76 3.15 -6.94
CA ALA A 143 -10.14 3.05 -7.39
C ALA A 143 -10.25 3.10 -8.93
N SER A 144 -9.51 3.98 -9.59
CA SER A 144 -9.47 4.06 -11.05
C SER A 144 -8.88 2.81 -11.70
N LEU A 145 -7.89 2.16 -11.06
CA LEU A 145 -7.35 0.88 -11.53
C LEU A 145 -8.34 -0.27 -11.36
N VAL A 146 -9.15 -0.24 -10.29
CA VAL A 146 -10.20 -1.25 -10.04
C VAL A 146 -11.37 -1.12 -11.02
N ASP A 147 -11.68 0.11 -11.44
CA ASP A 147 -12.75 0.37 -12.41
C ASP A 147 -12.42 -0.16 -13.82
N ASP A 148 -11.12 -0.25 -14.15
CA ASP A 148 -10.66 -0.83 -15.41
C ASP A 148 -10.71 -2.37 -15.37
N LYS A 149 -11.66 -2.94 -16.11
CA LYS A 149 -11.91 -4.39 -16.18
C LYS A 149 -10.80 -5.20 -16.87
N THR A 150 -9.82 -4.54 -17.49
CA THR A 150 -8.72 -5.19 -18.22
C THR A 150 -7.43 -5.26 -17.41
N LEU A 151 -7.43 -4.72 -16.19
CA LEU A 151 -6.35 -4.73 -15.24
C LEU A 151 -6.74 -5.50 -13.98
N TYR A 152 -5.76 -6.17 -13.38
CA TYR A 152 -5.87 -6.67 -12.01
C TYR A 152 -5.21 -5.67 -11.08
N SER A 153 -5.99 -5.00 -10.23
CA SER A 153 -5.44 -4.02 -9.27
C SER A 153 -4.42 -4.64 -8.32
N SER A 154 -4.56 -5.93 -7.99
CA SER A 154 -3.60 -6.72 -7.20
C SER A 154 -2.23 -6.89 -7.86
N ALA A 155 -2.11 -6.69 -9.18
CA ALA A 155 -0.82 -6.69 -9.87
C ALA A 155 0.01 -5.42 -9.63
N PHE A 156 -0.62 -4.37 -9.07
CA PHE A 156 -0.01 -3.07 -8.83
C PHE A 156 0.10 -2.79 -7.32
N LYS A 157 1.21 -2.18 -6.93
CA LYS A 157 1.42 -1.57 -5.63
C LYS A 157 1.66 -0.09 -5.84
N VAL A 158 0.75 0.74 -5.34
CA VAL A 158 0.75 2.19 -5.55
C VAL A 158 1.06 2.90 -4.24
N THR A 159 2.03 3.81 -4.26
CA THR A 159 2.38 4.70 -3.16
C THR A 159 2.46 6.13 -3.71
N THR A 160 1.88 7.11 -3.02
CA THR A 160 2.00 8.52 -3.41
C THR A 160 2.75 9.30 -2.34
N GLU A 161 3.69 10.13 -2.76
CA GLU A 161 4.42 11.06 -1.90
C GLU A 161 4.56 12.39 -2.64
N ARG A 162 4.13 13.50 -2.02
CA ARG A 162 4.23 14.86 -2.57
C ARG A 162 3.59 15.00 -3.97
N GLY A 163 2.48 14.31 -4.20
CA GLY A 163 1.82 14.25 -5.51
C GLY A 163 2.56 13.42 -6.57
N ILE A 164 3.68 12.78 -6.25
CA ILE A 164 4.36 11.81 -7.12
C ILE A 164 3.79 10.42 -6.82
N VAL A 165 3.21 9.78 -7.83
CA VAL A 165 2.68 8.43 -7.75
C VAL A 165 3.76 7.44 -8.20
N TYR A 166 4.24 6.63 -7.27
CA TYR A 166 5.13 5.51 -7.54
C TYR A 166 4.30 4.25 -7.74
N MET A 167 4.47 3.62 -8.90
CA MET A 167 3.75 2.41 -9.27
C MET A 167 4.75 1.25 -9.39
N MET A 168 4.67 0.32 -8.45
CA MET A 168 5.38 -0.95 -8.50
C MET A 168 4.41 -2.05 -8.95
N GLY A 169 4.92 -3.18 -9.42
CA GLY A 169 4.06 -4.28 -9.83
C GLY A 169 4.75 -5.27 -10.76
N ARG A 170 4.18 -6.46 -10.88
CA ARG A 170 4.57 -7.49 -11.86
C ARG A 170 3.54 -7.52 -12.96
N VAL A 171 3.83 -6.86 -14.06
CA VAL A 171 2.84 -6.48 -15.09
C VAL A 171 3.36 -6.76 -16.49
N THR A 172 2.47 -6.96 -17.46
CA THR A 172 2.91 -6.97 -18.87
C THR A 172 3.17 -5.55 -19.36
N GLN A 173 3.83 -5.39 -20.51
CA GLN A 173 4.08 -4.06 -21.09
C GLN A 173 2.77 -3.28 -21.30
N ARG A 174 1.73 -3.98 -21.77
CA ARG A 174 0.39 -3.42 -22.00
C ARG A 174 -0.23 -2.93 -20.69
N GLU A 175 -0.19 -3.76 -19.65
CA GLU A 175 -0.75 -3.44 -18.34
C GLU A 175 -0.03 -2.28 -17.67
N GLY A 176 1.31 -2.26 -17.71
CA GLY A 176 2.11 -1.19 -17.13
C GLY A 176 1.87 0.17 -17.81
N GLN A 177 1.76 0.18 -19.14
CA GLN A 177 1.44 1.41 -19.89
C GLN A 177 0.03 1.91 -19.59
N LEU A 178 -0.96 1.00 -19.56
CA LEU A 178 -2.34 1.36 -19.25
C LEU A 178 -2.48 1.85 -17.82
N GLY A 179 -1.89 1.15 -16.85
CA GLY A 179 -1.90 1.55 -15.43
C GLY A 179 -1.27 2.93 -15.21
N ALA A 180 -0.11 3.19 -15.83
CA ALA A 180 0.53 4.50 -15.77
C ALA A 180 -0.34 5.61 -16.39
N LYS A 181 -0.99 5.33 -17.52
CA LYS A 181 -1.92 6.27 -18.16
C LYS A 181 -3.12 6.59 -17.27
N ILE A 182 -3.74 5.57 -16.67
CA ILE A 182 -4.86 5.75 -15.73
C ILE A 182 -4.42 6.61 -14.54
N ALA A 183 -3.30 6.26 -13.90
CA ALA A 183 -2.77 7.01 -12.76
C ALA A 183 -2.50 8.48 -13.12
N SER A 184 -1.92 8.75 -14.29
CA SER A 184 -1.64 10.11 -14.74
C SER A 184 -2.89 10.98 -14.97
N GLY A 185 -4.04 10.35 -15.21
CA GLY A 185 -5.32 11.05 -15.37
C GLY A 185 -6.03 11.39 -14.06
N VAL A 186 -5.51 10.93 -12.91
CA VAL A 186 -6.14 11.16 -11.60
C VAL A 186 -5.83 12.56 -11.08
N SER A 187 -6.86 13.26 -10.62
CA SER A 187 -6.73 14.58 -9.98
C SER A 187 -5.76 14.52 -8.78
N GLY A 188 -4.78 15.42 -8.74
CA GLY A 188 -3.78 15.49 -7.66
C GLY A 188 -2.45 14.82 -7.99
N VAL A 189 -2.39 14.05 -9.07
CA VAL A 189 -1.14 13.46 -9.56
C VAL A 189 -0.33 14.52 -10.30
N GLN A 190 0.91 14.72 -9.87
CA GLN A 190 1.87 15.64 -10.50
C GLN A 190 2.83 14.88 -11.42
N LYS A 191 3.23 13.67 -11.03
CA LYS A 191 4.16 12.82 -11.75
C LYS A 191 3.83 11.35 -11.47
N VAL A 192 4.03 10.49 -12.47
CA VAL A 192 3.98 9.03 -12.30
C VAL A 192 5.38 8.46 -12.53
N VAL A 193 5.87 7.68 -11.57
CA VAL A 193 7.13 6.95 -11.65
C VAL A 193 6.82 5.46 -11.68
N THR A 194 7.16 4.79 -12.77
CA THR A 194 6.89 3.36 -12.96
C THR A 194 8.11 2.54 -12.59
N LEU A 195 7.95 1.68 -11.58
CA LEU A 195 8.97 0.80 -11.01
C LEU A 195 8.52 -0.67 -11.18
N TYR A 196 8.12 -0.99 -12.41
CA TYR A 196 7.56 -2.29 -12.74
C TYR A 196 8.62 -3.35 -12.99
N GLU A 197 8.27 -4.59 -12.66
CA GLU A 197 8.88 -5.78 -13.20
C GLU A 197 8.01 -6.27 -14.35
N TYR A 198 8.53 -6.20 -15.57
CA TYR A 198 7.81 -6.65 -16.75
C TYR A 198 7.90 -8.17 -16.91
N ILE A 199 6.74 -8.80 -17.06
CA ILE A 199 6.62 -10.24 -17.35
C ILE A 199 6.02 -10.46 -18.75
N SER A 200 6.31 -11.61 -19.36
CA SER A 200 5.72 -12.00 -20.64
C SER A 200 4.25 -12.40 -20.49
N GLU A 201 3.52 -12.41 -21.61
CA GLU A 201 2.11 -12.85 -21.63
C GLU A 201 1.98 -14.37 -21.36
N GLU A 202 3.02 -15.13 -21.66
CA GLU A 202 3.12 -16.57 -21.35
C GLU A 202 3.33 -16.79 -19.85
N GLU A 203 4.26 -16.05 -19.23
CA GLU A 203 4.50 -16.09 -17.78
C GLU A 203 3.24 -15.69 -17.00
N LEU A 204 2.49 -14.70 -17.50
CA LEU A 204 1.21 -14.30 -16.92
C LEU A 204 0.19 -15.45 -16.91
N LYS A 205 0.07 -16.19 -18.02
CA LYS A 205 -0.85 -17.35 -18.10
C LYS A 205 -0.45 -18.48 -17.17
N ASP A 206 0.84 -18.63 -16.87
CA ASP A 206 1.32 -19.63 -15.93
C ASP A 206 0.96 -19.28 -14.48
N TYR A 207 1.01 -17.99 -14.11
CA TYR A 207 0.50 -17.52 -12.82
C TYR A 207 -1.01 -17.72 -12.67
N GLN A 208 -1.78 -17.49 -13.73
CA GLN A 208 -3.23 -17.71 -13.70
C GLN A 208 -3.60 -19.21 -13.59
N ARG A 209 -2.74 -20.10 -14.11
CA ARG A 209 -2.95 -21.56 -14.05
C ARG A 209 -2.52 -22.19 -12.73
N LYS A 210 -1.55 -21.59 -12.02
CA LYS A 210 -1.00 -22.14 -10.76
C LYS A 210 -1.50 -21.33 -9.56
N PRO A 211 -2.71 -21.59 -9.02
CA PRO A 211 -3.12 -20.96 -7.76
C PRO A 211 -2.17 -21.37 -6.63
N ALA A 212 -1.94 -20.49 -5.67
CA ALA A 212 -0.96 -20.56 -4.58
C ALA A 212 -1.04 -21.80 -3.64
N SER A 213 -1.85 -22.81 -3.96
CA SER A 213 -2.01 -24.06 -3.21
C SER A 213 -0.83 -25.04 -3.34
N GLU A 214 0.07 -24.87 -4.32
CA GLU A 214 1.02 -25.95 -4.66
C GLU A 214 2.40 -25.85 -3.97
N ASN A 215 2.63 -24.89 -3.06
CA ASN A 215 3.88 -24.82 -2.28
C ASN A 215 3.79 -25.51 -0.90
N LYS A 216 2.74 -26.28 -0.62
CA LYS A 216 2.74 -27.28 0.45
C LYS A 216 2.91 -28.66 -0.17
N SER A 217 4.17 -29.10 -0.26
CA SER A 217 4.61 -30.50 -0.14
C SER A 217 5.85 -30.73 -1.00
N THR A 218 7.01 -30.62 -0.36
CA THR A 218 8.29 -31.30 -0.67
C THR A 218 9.25 -30.76 0.40
N SER A 219 9.06 -31.21 1.64
CA SER A 219 9.84 -32.29 2.29
C SER A 219 11.03 -31.72 3.05
#